data_AF-D5UZP7-F1
#
_entry.id   AF-D5UZP7-F1
#
_cell.length_a   1.000
_cell.length_b   1.000
_cell.length_c   1.000
_cell.angle_alpha   90.00
_cell.angle_beta   90.00
_cell.angle_gamma   90.00
#
_symmetry.space_group_name_H-M   'P 1'
#
loop_
_entity.id
_entity.type
_entity.pdbx_description
1 polymer ?
#
loop_
_entity_poly.entity_id
_entity_poly.type
_entity_poly.pdbx_seq_one_letter_code
_entity_poly.pdbx_strand_id
1 'polypeptide(L)'
;MTLSKEKIANSIVILCLATFVLWYALNAHNASSSLENMILILPIASITLCLCIYEFFTQKEDLEKKDDFLTVLPVMILFAAYVFSLEYLGFDLGTVLFLAASLYIHGEKRLPWVIGYSLVYGFIIAYFFSMMLPYPMPMTFLPTDY
;
A
#
# COMPACT_ATOMS: atom_id res chain seq x y z
N MET A 1 -26.06 15.55 24.27
CA MET A 1 -25.54 14.90 23.05
C MET A 1 -24.41 13.97 23.49
N THR A 2 -24.75 12.75 23.92
CA THR A 2 -23.76 11.79 24.44
C THR A 2 -23.07 11.14 23.25
N LEU A 3 -21.80 11.48 23.00
CA LEU A 3 -20.99 10.75 22.03
C LEU A 3 -20.94 9.27 22.45
N SER A 4 -21.28 8.36 21.53
CA SER A 4 -21.04 6.92 21.72
C SER A 4 -19.54 6.69 21.94
N LYS A 5 -19.18 5.73 22.81
CA LYS A 5 -17.78 5.36 23.07
C LYS A 5 -17.06 4.95 21.78
N GLU A 6 -17.78 4.35 20.84
CA GLU A 6 -17.26 3.93 19.53
C GLU A 6 -16.88 5.13 18.66
N LYS A 7 -17.73 6.18 18.61
CA LYS A 7 -17.41 7.42 17.90
C LYS A 7 -16.17 8.11 18.46
N ILE A 8 -16.03 8.11 19.79
CA ILE A 8 -14.83 8.67 20.45
C ILE A 8 -13.60 7.85 20.07
N ALA A 9 -13.67 6.52 20.12
CA ALA A 9 -12.56 5.64 19.75
C ALA A 9 -12.12 5.85 18.30
N ASN A 10 -13.06 5.83 17.35
CA ASN A 10 -12.76 6.07 15.93
C ASN A 10 -12.16 7.46 15.70
N SER A 11 -12.69 8.50 16.33
CA SER A 11 -12.14 9.86 16.20
C SER A 11 -10.72 9.98 16.76
N ILE A 12 -10.41 9.29 17.85
CA ILE A 12 -9.05 9.22 18.40
C ILE A 12 -8.11 8.52 17.42
N VAL A 13 -8.51 7.38 16.85
CA VAL A 13 -7.70 6.65 15.87
C VAL A 13 -7.42 7.52 14.63
N ILE A 14 -8.44 8.18 14.09
CA ILE A 14 -8.32 9.08 12.93
C ILE A 14 -7.36 10.25 13.25
N LEU A 15 -7.48 10.87 14.44
CA LEU A 15 -6.59 11.96 14.86
C LEU A 15 -5.14 11.51 15.02
N CYS A 16 -4.92 10.33 15.61
CA CYS A 16 -3.58 9.73 15.71
C CYS A 16 -2.99 9.48 14.32
N LEU A 17 -3.76 8.92 13.40
CA LEU A 17 -3.32 8.65 12.03
C LEU A 17 -2.98 9.94 11.29
N ALA A 18 -3.86 10.94 11.33
CA ALA A 18 -3.62 12.24 10.70
C ALA A 18 -2.37 12.94 11.25
N THR A 19 -2.17 12.87 12.57
CA THR A 19 -0.96 13.43 13.22
C THR A 19 0.30 12.70 12.78
N PHE A 20 0.25 11.37 12.70
CA PHE A 20 1.37 10.55 12.24
C PHE A 20 1.75 10.86 10.79
N VAL A 21 0.76 10.99 9.91
CA VAL A 21 0.96 11.34 8.49
C VAL A 21 1.55 12.74 8.35
N LEU A 22 1.03 13.73 9.10
CA LEU A 22 1.59 15.10 9.11
C LEU A 22 3.04 15.11 9.61
N TRP A 23 3.32 14.40 10.70
CA TRP A 23 4.67 14.29 11.23
C TRP A 23 5.62 13.65 10.22
N TYR A 24 5.20 12.56 9.57
CA TYR A 24 6.01 11.90 8.54
C TYR A 24 6.25 12.80 7.33
N ALA A 25 5.23 13.49 6.83
CA ALA A 25 5.35 14.41 5.70
C ALA A 25 6.29 15.60 6.02
N LEU A 26 6.18 16.17 7.22
CA LEU A 26 7.08 17.23 7.70
C LEU A 26 8.51 16.71 7.86
N ASN A 27 8.68 15.51 8.40
CA ASN A 27 9.99 14.89 8.54
C ASN A 27 10.65 14.63 7.18
N ALA A 28 9.88 14.10 6.23
CA ALA A 28 10.33 13.91 4.85
C ALA A 28 10.74 15.24 4.20
N HIS A 29 9.93 16.29 4.35
CA HIS A 29 10.24 17.63 3.83
C HIS A 29 11.51 18.23 4.45
N ASN A 30 11.68 18.09 5.77
CA ASN A 30 12.86 18.59 6.49
C ASN A 30 14.13 17.79 6.14
N ALA A 31 14.01 16.49 5.86
CA ALA A 31 15.13 15.65 5.47
C ALA A 31 15.60 15.93 4.04
N SER A 32 14.67 16.12 3.11
CA SER A 32 14.99 16.54 1.74
C SER A 32 13.74 17.06 1.04
N SER A 33 13.80 18.31 0.57
CA SER A 33 12.77 18.93 -0.26
C SER A 33 12.96 18.65 -1.76
N SER A 34 13.81 17.69 -2.13
CA SER A 34 13.96 17.28 -3.53
C SER A 34 12.64 16.72 -4.08
N LEU A 35 12.34 17.05 -5.35
CA LEU A 35 11.15 16.53 -6.03
C LEU A 35 11.14 15.00 -6.03
N GLU A 36 12.29 14.36 -6.17
CA GLU A 36 12.46 12.90 -6.12
C GLU A 36 11.93 12.27 -4.82
N ASN A 37 12.12 12.94 -3.68
CA ASN A 37 11.66 12.42 -2.38
C ASN A 37 10.19 12.75 -2.11
N MET A 38 9.71 13.90 -2.58
CA MET A 38 8.33 14.32 -2.32
C MET A 38 7.31 13.76 -3.32
N ILE A 39 7.74 13.32 -4.51
CA ILE A 39 6.83 12.86 -5.58
C ILE A 39 5.98 11.65 -5.18
N LEU A 40 6.46 10.78 -4.28
CA LEU A 40 5.68 9.65 -3.77
C LEU A 40 4.99 9.99 -2.44
N ILE A 41 5.70 10.67 -1.53
CA ILE A 41 5.23 10.93 -0.16
C ILE A 41 4.07 11.94 -0.14
N LEU A 42 4.19 13.02 -0.91
CA LEU A 42 3.22 14.11 -0.92
C LEU A 42 1.81 13.69 -1.40
N PRO A 43 1.65 12.99 -2.54
CA PRO A 43 0.31 12.57 -2.97
C PRO A 43 -0.33 11.57 -2.01
N ILE A 44 0.45 10.62 -1.48
CA ILE A 44 -0.06 9.63 -0.52
C ILE A 44 -0.50 10.31 0.79
N ALA A 45 0.33 11.21 1.32
CA ALA A 45 0.00 11.98 2.51
C ALA A 45 -1.23 12.86 2.29
N SER A 46 -1.34 13.52 1.13
CA SER A 46 -2.50 14.34 0.78
C SER A 46 -3.79 13.52 0.72
N ILE A 47 -3.79 12.39 0.00
CA ILE A 47 -4.97 11.50 -0.11
C ILE A 47 -5.38 10.99 1.27
N THR A 48 -4.40 10.53 2.06
CA THR A 48 -4.66 10.00 3.40
C THR A 48 -5.25 11.06 4.33
N LEU A 49 -4.73 12.30 4.30
CA LEU A 49 -5.28 13.41 5.09
C LEU A 49 -6.69 13.79 4.63
N CYS A 50 -6.96 13.80 3.32
CA CYS A 50 -8.31 14.02 2.80
C CYS A 50 -9.29 12.95 3.31
N LEU A 51 -8.89 11.68 3.33
CA LEU A 51 -9.72 10.59 3.86
C LEU A 51 -9.95 10.73 5.36
N CYS A 52 -8.92 11.06 6.15
CA CYS A 52 -9.08 11.30 7.58
C CYS A 52 -10.06 12.46 7.86
N ILE A 53 -9.94 13.56 7.13
CA ILE A 53 -10.85 14.71 7.25
C ILE A 53 -12.26 14.27 6.87
N TYR A 54 -12.42 13.56 5.75
CA TYR A 54 -13.71 13.08 5.28
C TYR A 54 -14.39 12.15 6.30
N GLU A 55 -13.68 11.16 6.84
CA GLU A 55 -14.21 10.24 7.85
C GLU A 55 -14.53 10.95 9.17
N PHE A 56 -13.70 11.92 9.59
CA PHE A 56 -13.96 12.70 10.80
C PHE A 56 -15.28 13.47 10.73
N PHE A 57 -15.62 14.01 9.55
CA PHE A 57 -16.88 14.73 9.34
C PHE A 57 -18.06 13.82 8.96
N THR A 58 -17.79 12.67 8.33
CA THR A 58 -18.82 11.77 7.79
C THR A 58 -19.03 10.54 8.67
N GLN A 59 -18.59 10.57 9.93
CA GLN A 59 -18.66 9.44 10.85
C GLN A 59 -20.10 8.95 11.04
N LYS A 60 -20.50 7.97 10.22
CA LYS A 60 -21.75 7.26 10.37
C LYS A 60 -21.57 6.23 11.49
N GLU A 61 -22.64 5.96 12.22
CA GLU A 61 -22.69 4.75 13.04
C GLU A 61 -22.76 3.59 12.06
N ASP A 62 -21.59 3.10 11.66
CA ASP A 62 -21.52 1.86 10.92
C ASP A 62 -22.03 0.78 11.86
N LEU A 63 -23.19 0.21 11.52
CA LEU A 63 -23.60 -1.08 12.03
C LEU A 63 -22.47 -2.03 11.62
N GLU A 64 -21.56 -2.37 12.55
CA GLU A 64 -20.41 -3.22 12.26
C GLU A 64 -20.88 -4.45 11.49
N LYS A 65 -20.65 -4.45 10.17
CA LYS A 65 -20.42 -5.70 9.48
C LYS A 65 -19.06 -6.13 10.00
N LYS A 66 -19.08 -7.07 10.94
CA LYS A 66 -17.91 -7.89 11.23
C LYS A 66 -17.50 -8.55 9.93
N ASP A 67 -16.67 -7.86 9.16
CA ASP A 67 -15.93 -8.50 8.10
C ASP A 67 -15.09 -9.59 8.78
N ASP A 68 -15.34 -10.83 8.37
CA ASP A 68 -14.71 -11.96 9.01
C ASP A 68 -13.20 -11.83 8.78
N PHE A 69 -12.44 -11.78 9.87
CA PHE A 69 -10.98 -11.65 9.86
C PHE A 69 -10.33 -12.72 8.95
N LEU A 70 -10.97 -13.89 8.86
CA LEU A 70 -10.58 -14.99 7.98
C LEU A 70 -10.59 -14.63 6.48
N THR A 71 -11.34 -13.60 6.07
CA THR A 71 -11.39 -13.14 4.68
C THR A 71 -10.16 -12.30 4.31
N VAL A 72 -9.63 -11.54 5.27
CA VAL A 72 -8.48 -10.63 5.06
C VAL A 72 -7.15 -11.35 5.32
N LEU A 73 -7.18 -12.35 6.21
CA LEU A 73 -6.01 -13.12 6.62
C LEU A 73 -5.19 -13.72 5.45
N PRO A 74 -5.78 -14.31 4.39
CA PRO A 74 -5.03 -14.85 3.26
C PRO A 74 -4.21 -13.78 2.54
N VAL A 75 -4.76 -12.58 2.37
CA VAL A 75 -4.08 -11.46 1.71
C VAL A 75 -2.93 -10.94 2.56
N MET A 76 -3.13 -10.85 3.89
CA MET A 76 -2.07 -10.45 4.81
C MET A 76 -0.91 -11.45 4.82
N ILE A 77 -1.21 -12.75 4.86
CA ILE A 77 -0.18 -13.80 4.80
C ILE A 77 0.56 -13.73 3.46
N LEU A 78 -0.16 -13.54 2.36
CA LEU A 78 0.44 -13.40 1.04
C LEU A 78 1.34 -12.17 0.95
N PHE A 79 0.93 -11.05 1.53
CA PHE A 79 1.74 -9.83 1.57
C PHE A 79 3.01 -10.03 2.39
N ALA A 80 2.92 -10.67 3.55
CA ALA A 80 4.10 -11.01 4.35
C ALA A 80 5.06 -11.94 3.58
N ALA A 81 4.52 -13.00 2.96
CA ALA A 81 5.31 -13.90 2.13
C ALA A 81 6.00 -13.18 0.96
N TYR A 82 5.31 -12.23 0.33
CA TYR A 82 5.88 -11.37 -0.72
C TYR A 82 7.07 -10.57 -0.19
N VAL A 83 6.92 -9.85 0.92
CA VAL A 83 8.00 -9.06 1.53
C VAL A 83 9.22 -9.93 1.86
N PHE A 84 9.03 -11.12 2.44
CA PHE A 84 10.14 -12.05 2.73
C PHE A 84 10.80 -12.59 1.45
N SER A 85 10.03 -12.77 0.38
CA SER A 85 10.56 -13.27 -0.89
C SER A 85 11.35 -12.24 -1.67
N LEU A 86 11.20 -10.94 -1.40
CA LEU A 86 11.89 -9.87 -2.13
C LEU A 86 13.42 -10.02 -2.09
N GLU A 87 13.96 -10.52 -0.98
CA GLU A 87 15.41 -10.75 -0.84
C GLU A 87 15.93 -11.85 -1.78
N TYR A 88 15.10 -12.87 -2.08
CA TYR A 88 15.51 -14.05 -2.85
C TYR A 88 15.05 -14.01 -4.31
N LEU A 89 13.82 -13.56 -4.55
CA LEU A 89 13.18 -13.53 -5.87
C LEU A 89 13.29 -12.18 -6.56
N GLY A 90 13.73 -11.13 -5.87
CA GLY A 90 13.73 -9.78 -6.40
C GLY A 90 12.34 -9.15 -6.52
N PHE A 91 12.33 -7.84 -6.74
CA PHE A 91 11.12 -7.02 -6.75
C PHE A 91 10.24 -7.30 -7.97
N ASP A 92 10.82 -7.55 -9.14
CA ASP A 92 10.08 -7.85 -10.36
C ASP A 92 9.30 -9.17 -10.28
N LEU A 93 10.00 -10.30 -10.13
CA LEU A 93 9.39 -11.62 -10.07
C LEU A 93 8.52 -11.77 -8.82
N GLY A 94 8.97 -11.24 -7.68
CA GLY A 94 8.17 -11.21 -6.45
C GLY A 94 6.82 -10.50 -6.67
N THR A 95 6.82 -9.34 -7.33
CA THR A 95 5.60 -8.58 -7.61
C THR A 95 4.67 -9.34 -8.56
N VAL A 96 5.22 -9.95 -9.62
CA VAL A 96 4.43 -10.75 -10.58
C VAL A 96 3.74 -11.93 -9.88
N LEU A 97 4.47 -12.68 -9.05
CA LEU A 97 3.91 -13.83 -8.32
C LEU A 97 2.89 -13.39 -7.27
N PHE A 98 3.18 -12.32 -6.54
CA PHE A 98 2.25 -11.74 -5.56
C PHE A 98 0.94 -11.31 -6.23
N LEU A 99 1.00 -10.61 -7.35
CA LEU A 99 -0.20 -10.17 -8.08
C LEU A 99 -0.99 -11.35 -8.64
N ALA A 100 -0.31 -12.34 -9.22
CA ALA A 100 -0.96 -13.54 -9.74
C ALA A 100 -1.70 -14.30 -8.63
N ALA A 101 -1.05 -14.51 -7.49
CA ALA A 101 -1.64 -15.19 -6.33
C ALA A 101 -2.77 -14.37 -5.70
N SER A 102 -2.61 -13.04 -5.61
CA SER A 102 -3.64 -12.15 -5.06
C SER A 102 -4.90 -12.16 -5.94
N LEU A 103 -4.76 -12.05 -7.26
CA LEU A 103 -5.88 -12.13 -8.20
C LEU A 103 -6.60 -13.48 -8.12
N TYR A 104 -5.84 -14.57 -7.99
CA TYR A 104 -6.40 -15.91 -7.86
C TYR A 104 -7.20 -16.07 -6.56
N ILE A 105 -6.69 -15.57 -5.42
CA ILE A 105 -7.38 -15.59 -4.13
C ILE A 105 -8.68 -14.76 -4.18
N HIS A 106 -8.67 -13.62 -4.89
CA HIS A 106 -9.85 -12.77 -5.06
C HIS A 106 -10.87 -13.33 -6.08
N GLY A 107 -10.63 -14.52 -6.63
CA GLY A 107 -11.61 -15.26 -7.43
C GLY A 107 -11.47 -15.08 -8.95
N GLU A 108 -10.47 -14.35 -9.43
CA GLU A 108 -10.20 -14.27 -10.87
C GLU A 108 -9.54 -15.58 -11.34
N LYS A 109 -10.33 -16.44 -11.99
CA LYS A 109 -9.89 -17.78 -12.45
C LYS A 109 -9.45 -17.81 -13.92
N ARG A 110 -9.62 -16.72 -14.67
CA ARG A 110 -9.22 -16.68 -16.08
C ARG A 110 -7.70 -16.55 -16.17
N LEU A 111 -7.02 -17.68 -16.29
CA LEU A 111 -5.55 -17.77 -16.34
C LEU A 111 -4.89 -16.78 -17.32
N PRO A 112 -5.40 -16.52 -18.54
CA PRO A 112 -4.79 -15.53 -19.43
C PRO A 112 -4.80 -14.11 -18.85
N TRP A 113 -5.84 -13.73 -18.12
CA TRP A 113 -5.94 -12.42 -17.48
C TRP A 113 -5.08 -12.33 -16.23
N VAL A 114 -5.06 -13.39 -15.41
CA VAL A 114 -4.21 -13.45 -14.21
C VAL A 114 -2.74 -13.30 -14.60
N ILE A 115 -2.27 -14.10 -15.56
CA ILE A 115 -0.87 -14.09 -16.02
C ILE A 115 -0.56 -12.81 -16.80
N GLY A 116 -1.43 -12.41 -17.72
CA GLY A 116 -1.21 -11.23 -18.54
C GLY A 116 -1.15 -9.95 -17.70
N TYR A 117 -2.11 -9.78 -16.78
CA TYR A 117 -2.14 -8.62 -15.89
C TYR A 117 -0.95 -8.62 -14.95
N SER A 118 -0.63 -9.74 -14.30
CA SER A 118 0.47 -9.80 -13.33
C SER A 118 1.82 -9.55 -13.98
N LEU A 119 2.07 -10.08 -15.19
CA LEU A 119 3.29 -9.82 -15.95
C LEU A 119 3.38 -8.35 -16.37
N VAL A 120 2.36 -7.83 -17.06
CA VAL A 120 2.39 -6.47 -17.61
C VAL A 120 2.52 -5.46 -16.48
N TYR A 121 1.67 -5.55 -15.46
CA TYR A 121 1.70 -4.63 -14.33
C TYR A 121 2.98 -4.81 -13.50
N GLY A 122 3.38 -6.05 -13.21
CA GLY A 122 4.57 -6.34 -12.40
C GLY A 122 5.86 -5.80 -13.03
N PHE A 123 6.03 -5.94 -14.34
CA PHE A 123 7.21 -5.37 -15.01
C PHE A 123 7.13 -3.85 -15.17
N ILE A 124 5.96 -3.28 -15.48
CA ILE A 124 5.79 -1.83 -15.58
C ILE A 124 6.11 -1.15 -14.24
N ILE A 125 5.59 -1.69 -13.13
CA ILE A 125 5.83 -1.11 -11.81
C ILE A 125 7.29 -1.30 -11.39
N ALA A 126 7.88 -2.46 -11.65
CA ALA A 126 9.30 -2.72 -11.38
C ALA A 126 10.21 -1.74 -12.13
N TYR A 127 9.93 -1.49 -13.42
CA TYR A 127 10.64 -0.50 -14.23
C TYR A 127 10.43 0.94 -13.72
N PHE A 128 9.21 1.28 -13.32
CA PHE A 128 8.93 2.60 -12.73
C PHE A 128 9.74 2.82 -11.46
N PHE A 129 9.75 1.85 -10.54
CA PHE A 129 10.52 1.96 -9.31
C PHE A 129 12.03 1.98 -9.54
N SER A 130 12.56 1.27 -10.55
CA SER A 130 14.00 1.31 -10.85
C SER A 130 14.46 2.67 -11.38
N MET A 131 13.58 3.42 -12.05
CA MET A 131 13.84 4.81 -12.46
C MET A 131 13.70 5.80 -11.29
N MET A 132 12.84 5.48 -10.32
CA MET A 132 12.57 6.37 -9.19
C MET A 132 13.60 6.24 -8.06
N LEU A 133 14.13 5.04 -7.82
CA LEU A 133 14.99 4.78 -6.68
C LEU A 133 16.47 4.91 -7.08
N PRO A 134 17.24 5.77 -6.38
CA PRO A 134 18.68 5.93 -6.64
C PRO A 134 19.53 4.77 -6.11
N TYR A 135 18.92 3.78 -5.44
CA TYR A 135 19.58 2.63 -4.86
C TYR A 135 19.23 1.34 -5.62
N PRO A 136 20.19 0.40 -5.78
CA PRO A 136 19.95 -0.84 -6.48
C PRO A 136 18.93 -1.68 -5.71
N MET A 137 17.79 -1.94 -6.34
CA MET A 137 16.81 -2.92 -5.85
C MET A 137 17.21 -4.32 -6.33
N PRO A 138 17.03 -5.37 -5.51
CA PRO A 138 17.19 -6.74 -5.99
C PRO A 138 16.16 -7.01 -7.10
N MET A 139 16.63 -7.29 -8.31
CA MET A 139 15.81 -7.62 -9.47
C MET A 139 16.31 -8.95 -10.05
N THR A 140 15.40 -9.82 -10.48
CA THR A 140 15.78 -11.11 -11.08
C THR A 140 15.97 -11.02 -12.59
N PHE A 141 15.15 -10.22 -13.28
CA PHE A 141 15.15 -10.14 -14.75
C PHE A 141 15.52 -8.76 -15.29
N LEU A 142 15.05 -7.68 -14.66
CA LEU A 142 15.41 -6.33 -15.09
C LEU A 142 16.82 -5.99 -14.57
N PRO A 143 17.82 -5.79 -15.44
CA PRO A 143 19.15 -5.40 -14.99
C PRO A 143 19.09 -3.97 -14.46
N THR A 144 19.36 -3.80 -13.18
CA THR A 144 19.73 -2.50 -12.60
C THR A 144 21.25 -2.44 -12.57
N ASP A 145 21.85 -2.19 -13.73
CA ASP A 145 23.27 -1.87 -13.82
C ASP A 145 23.46 -0.41 -13.37
N TYR A 146 24.02 -0.24 -12.17
CA TYR A 146 24.64 1.02 -11.74
C TYR A 146 26.12 0.75 -11.45
#